data_AF-A0A6F9ZHJ4-F1
#
_entry.id   AF-A0A6F9ZHJ4-F1
#
_cell.length_a   1.000
_cell.length_b   1.000
_cell.length_c   1.000
_cell.angle_alpha   90.00
_cell.angle_beta   90.00
_cell.angle_gamma   90.00
#
_symmetry.space_group_name_H-M   'P 1'
#
loop_
_entity.id
_entity.type
_entity.pdbx_description
1 polymer ?
#
loop_
_entity_poly.entity_id
_entity_poly.type
_entity_poly.pdbx_seq_one_letter_code
_entity_poly.pdbx_strand_id
1 'polypeptide(L)'
;MQNLIHVLGKSGGNEEFISQIEKQIVKLNEECTALEKERSDIGEDGRSVQGDKEQLEFLKEQLSSFANLFDTLSVPEKREYLRMILDKVVWDGEQAHIFIYGSH
;
A
#
# COMPACT_ATOMS: atom_id res chain seq x y z
N MET A 1 -12.50 -14.72 43.72
CA MET A 1 -11.20 -15.44 43.76
C MET A 1 -11.09 -16.50 44.88
N GLN A 2 -11.78 -16.35 46.02
CA GLN A 2 -11.69 -17.31 47.15
C GLN A 2 -12.47 -18.63 46.94
N ASN A 3 -13.46 -18.64 46.04
CA ASN A 3 -14.28 -19.83 45.78
C ASN A 3 -13.59 -20.88 44.88
N LEU A 4 -12.58 -20.48 44.08
CA LEU A 4 -11.87 -21.38 43.17
C LEU A 4 -10.87 -22.27 43.94
N ILE A 5 -10.16 -21.69 44.91
CA ILE A 5 -9.17 -22.38 45.74
C ILE A 5 -9.82 -23.37 46.71
N HIS A 6 -11.06 -23.09 47.13
CA HIS A 6 -11.84 -24.02 47.95
C HIS A 6 -12.35 -25.24 47.15
N VAL A 7 -12.62 -25.09 45.85
CA VAL A 7 -12.94 -26.22 44.96
C VAL A 7 -11.67 -27.04 44.63
N LEU A 8 -10.51 -26.38 44.52
CA LEU A 8 -9.20 -26.99 44.27
C LEU A 8 -8.75 -27.99 45.37
N GLY A 9 -9.24 -27.85 46.59
CA GLY A 9 -8.87 -28.74 47.71
C GLY A 9 -9.67 -30.03 47.83
N LYS A 10 -10.79 -30.19 47.09
CA LYS A 10 -11.81 -31.21 47.43
C LYS A 10 -12.15 -32.25 46.37
N SER A 11 -11.78 -32.09 45.11
CA SER A 11 -12.11 -33.10 44.08
C SER A 11 -10.86 -33.64 43.40
N GLY A 12 -10.50 -34.87 43.75
CA GLY A 12 -9.58 -35.70 42.97
C GLY A 12 -10.22 -36.13 41.65
N GLY A 13 -10.27 -35.21 40.69
CA GLY A 13 -10.87 -35.42 39.38
C GLY A 13 -10.08 -34.67 38.32
N ASN A 14 -8.91 -35.20 37.99
CA ASN A 14 -7.94 -34.61 37.07
C ASN A 14 -8.47 -34.45 35.63
N GLU A 15 -9.59 -35.05 35.25
CA GLU A 15 -9.98 -35.21 33.83
C GLU A 15 -10.79 -34.04 33.28
N GLU A 16 -11.82 -33.54 34.00
CA GLU A 16 -12.59 -32.37 33.55
C GLU A 16 -11.78 -31.07 33.59
N PHE A 17 -10.87 -30.97 34.57
CA PHE A 17 -9.95 -29.83 34.67
C PHE A 17 -8.93 -29.82 33.52
N ILE A 18 -8.33 -30.97 33.20
CA ILE A 18 -7.44 -31.10 32.04
C ILE A 18 -8.19 -30.79 30.76
N SER A 19 -9.42 -31.31 30.59
CA SER A 19 -10.25 -31.01 29.41
C SER A 19 -10.56 -29.51 29.30
N GLN A 20 -10.81 -28.82 30.41
CA GLN A 20 -11.10 -27.39 30.41
C GLN A 20 -9.85 -26.55 30.12
N ILE A 21 -8.68 -26.95 30.61
CA ILE A 21 -7.40 -26.35 30.24
C ILE A 21 -7.09 -26.59 28.77
N GLU A 22 -7.25 -27.81 28.28
CA GLU A 22 -7.00 -28.18 26.89
C GLU A 22 -7.91 -27.38 25.94
N LYS A 23 -9.18 -27.20 26.30
CA LYS A 23 -10.11 -26.37 25.55
C LYS A 23 -9.72 -24.89 25.54
N GLN A 24 -9.16 -24.37 26.63
CA GLN A 24 -8.62 -23.00 26.67
C GLN A 24 -7.33 -22.87 25.85
N ILE A 25 -6.46 -23.89 25.86
CA ILE A 25 -5.24 -23.94 25.04
C ILE A 25 -5.59 -23.94 23.56
N VAL A 26 -6.56 -24.77 23.14
CA VAL A 26 -7.02 -24.84 21.74
C VAL A 26 -7.60 -23.49 21.31
N LYS A 27 -8.48 -22.91 22.13
CA LYS A 27 -9.08 -21.60 21.83
C LYS A 27 -8.02 -20.51 21.69
N LEU A 28 -7.04 -20.47 22.60
CA LEU A 28 -5.96 -19.48 22.56
C LEU A 28 -5.06 -19.68 21.34
N ASN A 29 -4.80 -20.94 20.95
CA ASN A 29 -4.03 -21.27 19.76
C ASN A 29 -4.76 -20.85 18.47
N GLU A 30 -6.09 -21.03 18.42
CA GLU A 30 -6.92 -20.54 17.31
C GLU A 30 -6.89 -19.00 17.22
N GLU A 31 -6.97 -18.30 18.35
CA GLU A 31 -6.86 -16.83 18.38
C GLU A 31 -5.46 -16.35 17.94
N CYS A 32 -4.39 -17.02 18.40
CA CYS A 32 -3.02 -16.70 17.97
C CYS A 32 -2.82 -16.90 16.46
N THR A 33 -3.30 -18.01 15.91
CA THR A 33 -3.17 -18.31 14.48
C THR A 33 -4.00 -17.36 13.61
N ALA A 34 -5.18 -16.94 14.07
CA ALA A 34 -5.98 -15.91 13.40
C ALA A 34 -5.27 -14.55 13.37
N LEU A 35 -4.69 -14.12 14.50
CA LEU A 35 -3.96 -12.86 14.59
C LEU A 35 -2.65 -12.86 13.78
N GLU A 36 -1.95 -13.99 13.72
CA GLU A 36 -0.76 -14.14 12.87
C GLU A 36 -1.10 -14.04 11.38
N LYS A 37 -2.24 -14.60 10.97
CA LYS A 37 -2.73 -14.51 9.59
C LYS A 37 -3.09 -13.07 9.22
N GLU A 38 -3.86 -12.38 10.06
CA GLU A 38 -4.22 -10.97 9.82
C GLU A 38 -2.97 -10.07 9.76
N ARG A 39 -1.99 -10.33 10.63
CA ARG A 39 -0.70 -9.61 10.60
C ARG A 39 0.09 -9.88 9.31
N SER A 40 0.04 -11.11 8.79
CA SER A 40 0.69 -11.46 7.53
C SER A 40 0.02 -10.73 6.35
N ASP A 41 -1.31 -10.75 6.29
CA ASP A 41 -2.09 -10.14 5.22
C ASP A 41 -1.87 -8.62 5.17
N ILE A 42 -1.91 -7.92 6.31
CA ILE A 42 -1.61 -6.48 6.41
C ILE A 42 -0.14 -6.18 6.02
N GLY A 43 0.79 -7.08 6.38
CA GLY A 43 2.20 -6.93 6.04
C GLY A 43 2.50 -7.15 4.55
N GLU A 44 1.68 -7.92 3.85
CA GLU A 44 1.79 -8.16 2.41
C GLU A 44 1.21 -6.98 1.61
N ASP A 45 0.03 -6.48 2.00
CA ASP A 45 -0.58 -5.26 1.45
C ASP A 45 0.26 -4.00 1.72
N GLY A 46 0.91 -3.91 2.89
CA GLY A 46 1.82 -2.81 3.18
C GLY A 46 3.05 -2.78 2.27
N ARG A 47 3.54 -3.96 1.85
CA ARG A 47 4.70 -4.09 0.95
C ARG A 47 4.36 -3.77 -0.49
N SER A 48 3.18 -4.17 -0.97
CA SER A 48 2.72 -3.83 -2.32
C SER A 48 2.55 -2.31 -2.48
N VAL A 49 1.90 -1.66 -1.52
CA VAL A 49 1.71 -0.19 -1.50
C VAL A 49 3.03 0.56 -1.42
N GLN A 50 4.03 0.02 -0.71
CA GLN A 50 5.35 0.64 -0.65
C GLN A 50 6.13 0.50 -1.97
N GLY A 51 6.07 -0.66 -2.62
CA GLY A 51 6.64 -0.87 -3.96
C GLY A 51 6.03 0.05 -5.01
N ASP A 52 4.71 0.27 -4.95
CA ASP A 52 4.01 1.18 -5.88
C ASP A 52 4.41 2.64 -5.67
N LYS A 53 4.64 3.07 -4.42
CA LYS A 53 5.13 4.43 -4.12
C LYS A 53 6.56 4.66 -4.61
N GLU A 54 7.44 3.68 -4.45
CA GLU A 54 8.82 3.76 -4.92
C GLU A 54 8.86 3.82 -6.46
N GLN A 55 8.01 3.07 -7.16
CA GLN A 55 7.86 3.16 -8.61
C GLN A 55 7.30 4.52 -9.05
N LEU A 56 6.33 5.07 -8.33
CA LEU A 56 5.76 6.39 -8.62
C LEU A 56 6.81 7.50 -8.46
N GLU A 57 7.58 7.49 -7.37
CA GLU A 57 8.65 8.49 -7.17
C GLU A 57 9.76 8.33 -8.22
N PHE A 58 10.12 7.10 -8.60
CA PHE A 58 11.05 6.86 -9.71
C PHE A 58 10.52 7.45 -11.04
N LEU A 59 9.26 7.20 -11.38
CA LEU A 59 8.63 7.76 -12.60
C LEU A 59 8.59 9.29 -12.56
N LYS A 60 8.33 9.86 -11.39
CA LYS A 60 8.33 11.32 -11.18
C LYS A 60 9.73 11.91 -11.31
N GLU A 61 10.77 11.26 -10.80
CA GLU A 61 12.16 11.66 -11.03
C GLU A 61 12.54 11.59 -12.51
N GLN A 62 12.12 10.53 -13.22
CA GLN A 62 12.34 10.40 -14.67
C GLN A 62 11.60 11.50 -15.45
N LEU A 63 10.36 11.82 -15.10
CA LEU A 63 9.62 12.93 -15.71
C LEU A 63 10.25 14.30 -15.39
N SER A 64 10.77 14.46 -14.18
CA SER A 64 11.45 15.68 -13.76
C SER A 64 12.78 15.86 -14.48
N SER A 65 13.53 14.78 -14.69
CA SER A 65 14.74 14.82 -15.52
C SER A 65 14.39 15.10 -16.99
N PHE A 66 13.26 14.58 -17.49
CA PHE A 66 12.73 14.90 -18.82
C PHE A 66 12.44 16.41 -19.00
N ALA A 67 11.90 17.06 -17.98
CA ALA A 67 11.69 18.52 -17.99
C ALA A 67 13.03 19.28 -18.12
N ASN A 68 14.07 18.81 -17.42
CA ASN A 68 15.42 19.38 -17.52
C ASN A 68 16.12 19.09 -18.86
N LEU A 69 15.75 18.00 -19.54
CA LEU A 69 16.26 17.70 -20.89
C LEU A 69 15.74 18.70 -21.92
N PHE A 70 14.52 19.23 -21.76
CA PHE A 70 13.95 20.14 -22.77
C PHE A 70 14.87 21.32 -23.04
N ASP A 71 15.48 21.92 -22.02
CA ASP A 71 16.36 23.09 -22.20
C ASP A 71 17.64 22.78 -22.97
N THR A 72 18.15 21.54 -22.89
CA THR A 72 19.38 21.10 -23.55
C THR A 72 19.17 20.68 -25.01
N LEU A 73 17.91 20.46 -25.43
CA LEU A 73 17.57 20.11 -26.80
C LEU A 73 17.86 21.26 -27.77
N SER A 74 18.29 20.91 -28.99
CA SER A 74 18.38 21.86 -30.10
C SER A 74 17.01 22.37 -30.52
N VAL A 75 16.94 23.51 -31.22
CA VAL A 75 15.67 24.09 -31.68
C VAL A 75 14.82 23.12 -32.51
N PRO A 76 15.39 22.32 -33.45
CA PRO A 76 14.64 21.29 -34.16
C PRO A 76 14.05 20.22 -33.23
N GLU A 77 14.83 19.74 -32.26
CA GLU A 77 14.40 18.71 -31.31
C GLU A 77 13.32 19.23 -30.36
N LYS A 78 13.44 20.48 -29.88
CA LYS A 78 12.38 21.16 -29.11
C LYS A 78 11.08 21.23 -29.90
N ARG A 79 11.14 21.54 -31.19
CA ARG A 79 9.96 21.61 -32.06
C ARG A 79 9.32 20.25 -32.27
N GLU A 80 10.12 19.20 -32.47
CA GLU A 80 9.60 17.84 -32.61
C GLU A 80 8.98 17.35 -31.30
N TYR A 81 9.62 17.64 -30.17
CA TYR A 81 9.10 17.34 -28.85
C TYR A 81 7.74 18.00 -28.59
N LEU A 82 7.61 19.31 -28.85
CA LEU A 82 6.33 20.01 -28.71
C LEU A 82 5.24 19.40 -29.59
N ARG A 83 5.59 18.93 -30.80
CA ARG A 83 4.65 18.30 -31.74
C ARG A 83 4.17 16.92 -31.29
N MET A 84 4.94 16.22 -30.46
CA MET A 84 4.52 14.95 -29.86
C MET A 84 3.53 15.14 -28.71
N ILE A 85 3.64 16.22 -27.95
CA ILE A 85 2.83 16.44 -26.74
C ILE A 85 1.60 17.32 -26.97
N LEU A 86 1.65 18.23 -27.95
CA LEU A 86 0.58 19.17 -28.26
C LEU A 86 -0.40 18.56 -29.27
N ASP A 87 -1.69 18.66 -28.96
CA ASP A 87 -2.78 18.37 -29.90
C ASP A 87 -2.96 19.54 -30.87
N LYS A 88 -3.16 20.76 -30.33
CA LYS A 88 -3.29 21.97 -31.14
C LYS A 88 -2.95 23.23 -30.35
N VAL A 89 -2.61 24.28 -31.09
CA VAL A 89 -2.44 25.64 -30.55
C VAL A 89 -3.37 26.57 -31.33
N VAL A 90 -4.26 27.27 -30.63
CA VAL A 90 -5.25 28.16 -31.21
C VAL A 90 -4.95 29.59 -30.76
N TRP A 91 -4.82 30.52 -31.71
CA TRP A 91 -4.67 31.94 -31.43
C TRP A 91 -6.02 32.63 -31.61
N ASP A 92 -6.51 33.32 -30.57
CA ASP A 92 -7.81 34.00 -30.61
C ASP A 92 -7.71 35.50 -30.96
N GLY A 93 -6.49 36.02 -31.16
CA GLY A 93 -6.23 37.44 -31.39
C GLY A 93 -5.55 38.14 -30.22
N GLU A 94 -5.64 37.59 -29.01
CA GLU A 94 -5.07 38.14 -27.78
C GLU A 94 -4.19 37.12 -27.04
N GLN A 95 -4.61 35.86 -27.02
CA GLN A 95 -3.97 34.77 -26.28
C GLN A 95 -3.83 33.50 -27.13
N ALA A 96 -2.79 32.73 -26.82
CA ALA A 96 -2.56 31.41 -27.38
C ALA A 96 -3.14 30.35 -26.44
N HIS A 97 -4.12 29.60 -26.92
CA HIS A 97 -4.71 28.47 -26.23
C HIS A 97 -3.98 27.20 -26.65
N ILE A 98 -3.33 26.54 -25.71
CA ILE A 98 -2.52 25.33 -25.95
C ILE A 98 -3.30 24.11 -25.45
N PHE A 99 -3.49 23.13 -26.32
CA PHE A 99 -4.16 21.88 -26.02
C PHE A 99 -3.14 20.74 -26.05
N ILE A 100 -3.10 19.94 -24.98
CA ILE A 100 -2.14 18.85 -24.76
C ILE A 100 -2.91 17.53 -24.81
N TYR A 101 -2.32 16.48 -25.39
CA TYR A 101 -2.92 15.15 -25.36
C TYR A 101 -3.16 14.69 -23.91
N GLY A 102 -4.35 14.14 -23.62
CA GLY A 102 -4.69 13.60 -22.30
C GLY A 102 -5.27 14.60 -21.28
N SER A 103 -5.40 15.88 -21.63
CA SER A 103 -5.99 16.92 -20.75
C SER A 103 -7.54 16.95 -20.80
N HIS A 104 -8.19 15.78 -20.88
CA HIS A 104 -9.63 15.66 -21.11
C HIS A 104 -10.48 15.79 -19.84
#